data_AF-A0A2J0LE43-F1
#
_entry.id   AF-A0A2J0LE43-F1
#
_cell.length_a   1.000
_cell.length_b   1.000
_cell.length_c   1.000
_cell.angle_alpha   90.00
_cell.angle_beta   90.00
_cell.angle_gamma   90.00
#
_symmetry.space_group_name_H-M   'P 1'
#
loop_
_entity.id
_entity.type
_entity.pdbx_description
1 polymer ?
#
loop_
_entity_poly.entity_id
_entity_poly.type
_entity_poly.pdbx_seq_one_letter_code
_entity_poly.pdbx_strand_id
1 'polypeptide(L)'
;MLKNILKKRIKDENARWLLEQIIDSFSSRQSDIFYVRGLPIGNLTSQLFANVYLNELDQFIKHKLKIKNYARYTDDFVIVGNTKKELENILPKINSFLKNTLSLELHPKKIVIRKQSQGIDFLGYVILPHYRLLRTKTKKRIFKKLKMRIAQYKTGKIDNKSLNQSLQSYLGVLSHADTHKLKEKLLNQFWFWLNE
;
A
#
# COMPACT_ATOMS: atom_id res chain seq x y z
N MET A 1 9.16 -21.22 4.39
CA MET A 1 8.23 -20.82 5.47
C MET A 1 6.76 -20.70 5.01
N LEU A 2 6.46 -19.94 3.96
CA LEU A 2 5.09 -19.82 3.40
C LEU A 2 4.41 -21.18 3.16
N LYS A 3 5.13 -22.14 2.58
CA LYS A 3 4.66 -23.52 2.38
C LYS A 3 4.14 -24.17 3.67
N ASN A 4 4.79 -23.93 4.81
CA ASN A 4 4.37 -24.47 6.11
C ASN A 4 3.06 -23.83 6.59
N ILE A 5 2.86 -22.54 6.33
CA ILE A 5 1.60 -21.84 6.65
C ILE A 5 0.46 -22.41 5.80
N LEU A 6 0.69 -22.60 4.50
CA LEU A 6 -0.29 -23.22 3.59
C LEU A 6 -0.66 -24.64 4.05
N LYS A 7 0.33 -25.47 4.43
CA LYS A 7 0.13 -26.84 4.96
C LYS A 7 -0.75 -26.91 6.21
N LYS A 8 -0.78 -25.87 7.04
CA LYS A 8 -1.65 -25.84 8.23
C LYS A 8 -3.13 -25.84 7.86
N ARG A 9 -3.50 -25.18 6.75
CA ARG A 9 -4.89 -24.95 6.35
C ARG A 9 -5.34 -25.85 5.19
N ILE A 10 -4.48 -26.06 4.20
CA ILE A 10 -4.80 -26.84 2.99
C ILE A 10 -4.36 -28.28 3.24
N LYS A 11 -5.34 -29.19 3.34
CA LYS A 11 -5.08 -30.63 3.55
C LYS A 11 -4.91 -31.41 2.26
N ASP A 12 -5.60 -30.98 1.20
CA ASP A 12 -5.51 -31.59 -0.14
C ASP A 12 -4.06 -31.62 -0.64
N GLU A 13 -3.60 -32.81 -1.05
CA GLU A 13 -2.21 -33.03 -1.43
C GLU A 13 -1.88 -32.46 -2.81
N ASN A 14 -2.81 -32.58 -3.76
CA ASN A 14 -2.64 -32.10 -5.13
C ASN A 14 -2.59 -30.57 -5.18
N ALA A 15 -3.47 -29.91 -4.43
CA ALA A 15 -3.48 -28.47 -4.29
C ALA A 15 -2.19 -27.98 -3.64
N ARG A 16 -1.71 -28.64 -2.57
CA ARG A 16 -0.43 -28.30 -1.95
C ARG A 16 0.73 -28.44 -2.92
N TRP A 17 0.81 -29.57 -3.63
CA TRP A 17 1.85 -29.82 -4.63
C TRP A 17 1.86 -28.71 -5.69
N LEU A 18 0.71 -28.35 -6.25
CA LEU A 18 0.61 -27.30 -7.25
C LEU A 18 1.07 -25.93 -6.72
N LEU A 19 0.66 -25.57 -5.50
CA LEU A 19 1.07 -24.30 -4.89
C LEU A 19 2.59 -24.27 -4.62
N GLU A 20 3.18 -25.41 -4.23
CA GLU A 20 4.63 -25.50 -4.06
C GLU A 20 5.37 -25.31 -5.39
N GLN A 21 4.88 -25.92 -6.48
CA GLN A 21 5.45 -25.70 -7.83
C GLN A 21 5.39 -24.23 -8.24
N ILE A 22 4.27 -23.54 -8.00
CA ILE A 22 4.12 -22.10 -8.32
C ILE A 22 5.07 -21.24 -7.49
N ILE A 23 5.29 -21.58 -6.22
CA ILE A 23 6.21 -20.83 -5.36
C ILE A 23 7.65 -21.06 -5.80
N ASP A 24 8.02 -22.29 -6.15
CA ASP A 24 9.38 -22.66 -6.53
C ASP A 24 9.75 -22.25 -7.95
N SER A 25 8.76 -21.97 -8.80
CA SER A 25 9.00 -21.54 -10.19
C SER A 25 9.63 -20.14 -10.29
N PHE A 26 9.83 -19.44 -9.17
CA PHE A 26 10.43 -18.10 -9.16
C PHE A 26 11.51 -17.96 -8.09
N SER A 27 12.65 -17.40 -8.48
CA SER A 27 13.70 -16.96 -7.58
C SER A 27 14.02 -15.50 -7.85
N SER A 28 14.07 -14.68 -6.79
CA SER A 28 14.53 -13.30 -6.92
C SER A 28 16.05 -13.25 -7.07
N ARG A 29 16.57 -12.15 -7.61
CA ARG A 29 18.03 -11.87 -7.68
C ARG A 29 18.73 -11.80 -6.32
N GLN A 30 17.97 -11.70 -5.23
CA GLN A 30 18.46 -11.68 -3.84
C GLN A 30 18.41 -13.07 -3.20
N SER A 31 18.21 -14.11 -4.01
CA SER A 31 18.32 -15.49 -3.58
C SER A 31 19.79 -15.89 -3.55
N ASP A 32 20.22 -16.47 -2.44
CA ASP A 32 21.54 -17.08 -2.33
C ASP A 32 21.42 -18.60 -2.55
N ILE A 33 22.56 -19.27 -2.73
CA ILE A 33 22.66 -20.74 -2.92
C ILE A 33 21.85 -21.51 -1.86
N PHE A 34 21.77 -20.98 -0.65
CA PHE A 34 21.09 -21.62 0.48
C PHE A 34 19.62 -21.18 0.66
N TYR A 35 19.20 -20.06 0.07
CA TYR A 35 17.87 -19.48 0.32
C TYR A 35 17.28 -18.86 -0.94
N VAL A 36 16.34 -19.57 -1.56
CA VAL A 36 15.46 -19.00 -2.58
C VAL A 36 14.47 -18.04 -1.92
N ARG A 37 14.51 -16.77 -2.35
CA ARG A 37 13.66 -15.70 -1.81
C ARG A 37 12.80 -15.09 -2.91
N GLY A 38 11.58 -14.71 -2.54
CA GLY A 38 10.70 -13.87 -3.34
C GLY A 38 9.51 -14.62 -3.93
N LEU A 39 8.56 -13.83 -4.42
CA LEU A 39 7.41 -14.27 -5.20
C LEU A 39 7.37 -13.39 -6.47
N PRO A 40 6.87 -13.91 -7.60
CA PRO A 40 6.82 -13.14 -8.83
C PRO A 40 5.87 -11.95 -8.65
N ILE A 41 6.38 -10.73 -8.89
CA ILE A 41 5.58 -9.51 -8.81
C ILE A 41 4.67 -9.44 -10.04
N GLY A 42 3.36 -9.32 -9.82
CA GLY A 42 2.36 -9.21 -10.90
C GLY A 42 1.49 -10.45 -11.10
N ASN A 43 1.80 -11.58 -10.46
CA ASN A 43 0.89 -12.74 -10.44
C ASN A 43 -0.16 -12.57 -9.33
N LEU A 44 -1.42 -12.93 -9.62
CA LEU A 44 -2.52 -12.93 -8.66
C LEU A 44 -2.24 -13.85 -7.46
N THR A 45 -1.65 -15.03 -7.70
CA THR A 45 -1.31 -15.98 -6.62
C THR A 45 -0.30 -15.38 -5.66
N SER A 46 0.70 -14.65 -6.15
CA SER A 46 1.68 -13.95 -5.31
C SER A 46 1.05 -12.92 -4.39
N GLN A 47 0.03 -12.18 -4.87
CA GLN A 47 -0.68 -11.21 -4.05
C GLN A 47 -1.45 -11.90 -2.92
N LEU A 48 -2.11 -13.03 -3.23
CA LEU A 48 -2.79 -13.83 -2.22
C LEU A 48 -1.79 -14.41 -1.21
N PHE A 49 -0.67 -14.97 -1.68
CA PHE A 49 0.37 -15.52 -0.83
C PHE A 49 0.97 -14.50 0.11
N ALA A 50 1.21 -13.26 -0.35
CA ALA A 50 1.69 -12.18 0.50
C ALA A 50 0.69 -11.89 1.65
N ASN A 51 -0.61 -11.90 1.36
CA ASN A 51 -1.64 -11.71 2.38
C ASN A 51 -1.74 -12.89 3.35
N VAL A 52 -1.67 -14.13 2.86
CA VAL A 52 -1.63 -15.33 3.71
C VAL A 52 -0.40 -15.33 4.60
N TYR A 53 0.73 -14.90 4.08
CA TYR A 53 1.99 -14.83 4.82
C TYR A 53 1.92 -13.80 5.95
N LEU A 54 1.45 -12.58 5.64
CA LEU A 54 1.32 -11.50 6.62
C LEU A 54 0.11 -11.66 7.55
N ASN A 55 -0.81 -12.59 7.28
CA ASN A 55 -1.86 -12.92 8.25
C ASN A 55 -1.27 -13.41 9.58
N GLU A 56 -0.11 -14.08 9.60
CA GLU A 56 0.54 -14.48 10.86
C GLU A 56 0.92 -13.24 11.71
N LEU A 57 1.29 -12.11 11.08
CA LEU A 57 1.51 -10.84 11.77
C LEU A 57 0.20 -10.30 12.35
N ASP A 58 -0.89 -10.33 11.59
CA ASP A 58 -2.20 -9.86 12.08
C ASP A 58 -2.64 -10.65 13.31
N GLN A 59 -2.48 -11.98 13.26
CA GLN A 59 -2.80 -12.87 14.37
C GLN A 59 -1.94 -12.57 15.60
N PHE A 60 -0.63 -12.34 15.41
CA PHE A 60 0.26 -11.93 16.49
C PHE A 60 -0.18 -10.59 17.12
N ILE A 61 -0.47 -9.58 16.30
CA ILE A 61 -0.91 -8.26 16.77
C ILE A 61 -2.24 -8.34 17.53
N LYS A 62 -3.21 -9.11 17.03
CA LYS A 62 -4.55 -9.20 17.62
C LYS A 62 -4.64 -10.14 18.82
N HIS A 63 -4.01 -11.31 18.77
CA HIS A 63 -4.16 -12.32 19.81
C HIS A 63 -3.06 -12.28 20.87
N LYS A 64 -1.83 -11.90 20.51
CA LYS A 64 -0.70 -11.83 21.46
C LYS A 64 -0.53 -10.43 22.02
N LEU A 65 -0.42 -9.42 21.15
CA LEU A 65 -0.26 -8.02 21.60
C LEU A 65 -1.58 -7.36 22.01
N LYS A 66 -2.73 -7.93 21.59
CA LYS A 66 -4.08 -7.43 21.90
C LYS A 66 -4.32 -5.96 21.51
N ILE A 67 -3.72 -5.54 20.40
CA ILE A 67 -3.83 -4.16 19.91
C ILE A 67 -5.20 -3.96 19.27
N LYS A 68 -6.01 -3.08 19.88
CA LYS A 68 -7.37 -2.78 19.43
C LYS A 68 -7.36 -2.11 18.06
N ASN A 69 -6.62 -1.01 17.91
CA ASN A 69 -6.63 -0.18 16.70
C ASN A 69 -5.42 -0.52 15.82
N TYR A 70 -5.65 -1.41 14.86
CA TYR A 70 -4.67 -1.86 13.89
C TYR A 70 -5.33 -1.96 12.53
N ALA A 71 -4.68 -1.42 11.51
CA ALA A 71 -5.09 -1.56 10.12
C ALA A 71 -3.87 -1.88 9.25
N ARG A 72 -4.03 -2.81 8.31
CA ARG A 72 -3.00 -3.20 7.34
C ARG A 72 -3.57 -3.19 5.93
N TYR A 73 -2.75 -2.71 5.01
CA TYR A 73 -2.97 -2.81 3.58
C TYR A 73 -1.65 -3.29 2.96
N THR A 74 -1.66 -4.50 2.42
CA THR A 74 -0.44 -5.18 1.94
C THR A 74 0.65 -5.21 3.02
N ASP A 75 1.79 -4.58 2.75
CA ASP A 75 2.96 -4.39 3.60
C ASP A 75 2.85 -3.14 4.51
N ASP A 76 2.03 -2.15 4.16
CA ASP A 76 1.82 -0.94 4.95
C ASP A 76 0.80 -1.20 6.06
N PHE A 77 1.16 -0.91 7.31
CA PHE A 77 0.24 -1.00 8.44
C PHE A 77 0.36 0.20 9.39
N VAL A 78 -0.71 0.46 10.12
CA VAL A 78 -0.80 1.53 11.12
C VAL A 78 -1.37 0.97 12.42
N ILE A 79 -0.80 1.44 13.53
CA ILE A 79 -1.26 1.16 14.89
C ILE A 79 -1.58 2.49 15.55
N VAL A 80 -2.74 2.57 16.21
CA VAL A 80 -3.14 3.74 16.99
C VAL A 80 -3.13 3.35 18.47
N GLY A 81 -2.20 3.95 19.21
CA GLY A 81 -2.05 3.79 20.66
C GLY A 81 -2.28 5.10 21.40
N ASN A 82 -2.34 5.03 22.73
CA ASN A 82 -2.65 6.20 23.56
C ASN A 82 -1.40 7.03 23.88
N THR A 83 -0.23 6.37 23.98
CA THR A 83 1.02 7.05 24.34
C THR A 83 2.15 6.68 23.39
N LYS A 84 3.10 7.61 23.21
CA LYS A 84 4.31 7.37 22.41
C LYS A 84 5.12 6.20 22.97
N LYS A 85 5.28 6.14 24.29
CA LYS A 85 6.04 5.10 25.00
C LYS A 85 5.46 3.70 24.76
N GLU A 86 4.14 3.57 24.74
CA GLU A 86 3.46 2.31 24.39
C GLU A 86 3.84 1.84 22.97
N LEU A 87 3.78 2.75 21.99
CA LEU A 87 4.13 2.44 20.59
C LEU A 87 5.61 2.08 20.44
N GLU A 88 6.50 2.81 21.12
CA GLU A 88 7.93 2.52 21.18
C GLU A 88 8.22 1.14 21.79
N ASN A 89 7.44 0.72 22.79
CA ASN A 89 7.58 -0.61 23.41
C ASN A 89 7.03 -1.75 22.53
N ILE A 90 6.04 -1.46 21.67
CA ILE A 90 5.45 -2.44 20.76
C ILE A 90 6.37 -2.71 19.56
N LEU A 91 7.01 -1.67 19.03
CA LEU A 91 7.87 -1.74 17.85
C LEU A 91 8.93 -2.87 17.90
N PRO A 92 9.75 -3.03 18.96
CA PRO A 92 10.74 -4.10 19.02
C PRO A 92 10.10 -5.50 19.06
N LYS A 93 8.91 -5.65 19.64
CA LYS A 93 8.18 -6.92 19.67
C LYS A 93 7.73 -7.33 18.26
N ILE A 94 7.20 -6.37 17.50
CA ILE A 94 6.83 -6.58 16.08
C ILE A 94 8.07 -6.90 15.25
N ASN A 95 9.16 -6.14 15.42
CA ASN A 95 10.39 -6.36 14.67
C ASN A 95 11.00 -7.75 14.95
N SER A 96 11.01 -8.16 16.22
CA SER A 96 11.45 -9.51 16.63
C SER A 96 10.57 -10.60 16.03
N PHE A 97 9.24 -10.43 16.05
CA PHE A 97 8.33 -11.38 15.43
C PHE A 97 8.56 -11.50 13.91
N LEU A 98 8.65 -10.36 13.22
CA LEU A 98 8.89 -10.33 11.77
C LEU A 98 10.22 -11.00 11.43
N LYS A 99 11.30 -10.71 12.17
CA LYS A 99 12.62 -11.28 11.90
C LYS A 99 12.70 -12.77 12.21
N ASN A 100 12.28 -13.16 13.41
CA ASN A 100 12.49 -14.52 13.92
C ASN A 100 11.44 -15.50 13.43
N THR A 101 10.20 -15.04 13.25
CA THR A 101 9.12 -15.88 12.73
C THR A 101 9.10 -15.77 11.22
N LEU A 102 8.87 -14.58 10.67
CA LEU A 102 8.62 -14.38 9.23
C LEU A 102 9.86 -14.08 8.38
N SER A 103 11.08 -14.06 8.94
CA SER A 103 12.30 -13.67 8.20
C SER A 103 12.14 -12.37 7.39
N LEU A 104 11.34 -11.43 7.89
CA LEU A 104 11.08 -10.11 7.31
C LEU A 104 11.72 -9.02 8.19
N GLU A 105 12.09 -7.91 7.57
CA GLU A 105 12.64 -6.75 8.25
C GLU A 105 11.84 -5.49 7.92
N LEU A 106 11.60 -4.66 8.94
CA LEU A 106 10.99 -3.36 8.75
C LEU A 106 12.01 -2.39 8.18
N HIS A 107 11.61 -1.61 7.17
CA HIS A 107 12.48 -0.61 6.60
C HIS A 107 12.69 0.55 7.60
N PRO A 108 13.92 0.82 8.10
CA PRO A 108 14.14 1.71 9.25
C PRO A 108 13.67 3.14 8.98
N LYS A 109 13.86 3.65 7.76
CA LYS A 109 13.42 5.00 7.36
C LYS A 109 11.91 5.16 7.15
N LYS A 110 11.14 4.06 7.12
CA LYS A 110 9.69 4.07 6.92
C LYS A 110 8.89 3.98 8.22
N ILE A 111 9.56 3.76 9.34
CA ILE A 111 8.92 3.74 10.66
C ILE A 111 8.74 5.17 11.13
N VAL A 112 7.50 5.56 11.44
CA VAL A 112 7.18 6.92 11.89
C VAL A 112 6.16 6.84 13.01
N ILE A 113 6.48 7.48 14.15
CA ILE A 113 5.53 7.69 15.25
C ILE A 113 5.19 9.19 15.28
N ARG A 114 3.90 9.52 15.17
CA ARG A 114 3.39 10.91 15.15
C ARG A 114 2.19 11.08 16.05
N LYS A 115 1.94 12.33 16.45
CA LYS A 115 0.67 12.69 17.08
C LYS A 115 -0.43 12.71 16.02
N GLN A 116 -1.65 12.36 16.41
CA GLN A 116 -2.80 12.37 15.50
C GLN A 116 -3.05 13.75 14.85
N SER A 117 -2.73 14.83 15.56
CA SER A 117 -2.89 16.21 15.08
C SER A 117 -1.95 16.56 13.91
N GLN A 118 -0.85 15.82 13.75
CA GLN A 118 0.09 16.01 12.63
C GLN A 118 -0.36 15.27 11.36
N GLY A 119 -1.38 14.41 11.48
CA GLY A 119 -1.83 13.51 10.43
C GLY A 119 -0.85 12.37 10.14
N ILE A 120 -1.38 11.30 9.56
CA ILE A 120 -0.63 10.11 9.15
C ILE A 120 -0.76 9.92 7.65
N ASP A 121 0.39 9.84 6.98
CA ASP A 121 0.44 9.48 5.57
C ASP A 121 0.10 7.99 5.39
N PHE A 122 -1.03 7.68 4.77
CA PHE A 122 -1.46 6.31 4.53
C PHE A 122 -2.24 6.20 3.21
N LEU A 123 -1.87 5.24 2.36
CA LEU A 123 -2.54 4.91 1.09
C LEU A 123 -2.83 6.10 0.15
N GLY A 124 -1.92 7.08 0.11
CA GLY A 124 -2.03 8.23 -0.79
C GLY A 124 -2.77 9.43 -0.20
N TYR A 125 -3.22 9.33 1.05
CA TYR A 125 -3.88 10.39 1.82
C TYR A 125 -3.08 10.75 3.07
N VAL A 126 -3.42 11.89 3.65
CA VAL A 126 -3.05 12.29 5.01
C VAL A 126 -4.31 12.15 5.85
N ILE A 127 -4.32 11.18 6.75
CA ILE A 127 -5.45 10.89 7.63
C ILE A 127 -5.33 11.73 8.89
N LEU A 128 -6.36 12.52 9.19
CA LEU A 128 -6.53 13.27 10.43
C LEU A 128 -7.79 12.76 11.17
N PRO A 129 -7.98 13.12 12.46
CA PRO A 129 -9.09 12.58 13.26
C PRO A 129 -10.49 12.77 12.67
N HIS A 130 -10.75 13.91 12.02
CA HIS A 130 -12.10 14.27 11.56
C HIS A 130 -12.22 14.43 10.04
N TYR A 131 -11.10 14.42 9.33
CA TYR A 131 -11.06 14.75 7.91
C TYR A 131 -9.82 14.11 7.29
N ARG A 132 -9.77 14.05 5.96
CA ARG A 132 -8.59 13.51 5.28
C ARG A 132 -8.18 14.38 4.11
N LEU A 133 -6.89 14.58 3.94
CA LEU A 133 -6.34 15.40 2.88
C LEU A 133 -5.66 14.54 1.83
N LEU A 134 -5.60 15.04 0.60
CA LEU A 134 -4.77 14.41 -0.43
C LEU A 134 -3.29 14.66 -0.13
N ARG A 135 -2.47 13.60 -0.18
CA ARG A 135 -1.02 13.70 0.02
C ARG A 135 -0.39 14.66 -1.00
N THR A 136 0.50 15.53 -0.55
CA THR A 136 1.14 16.57 -1.39
C THR A 136 1.82 15.99 -2.64
N LYS A 137 2.47 14.83 -2.51
CA LYS A 137 3.10 14.14 -3.67
C LYS A 137 2.05 13.70 -4.70
N THR A 138 0.91 13.17 -4.24
CA THR A 138 -0.20 12.77 -5.11
C THR A 138 -0.80 13.98 -5.80
N LYS A 139 -1.05 15.08 -5.06
CA LYS A 139 -1.50 16.36 -5.62
C LYS A 139 -0.58 16.83 -6.76
N LYS A 140 0.73 16.95 -6.49
CA LYS A 140 1.71 17.39 -7.52
C LYS A 140 1.70 16.47 -8.74
N ARG A 141 1.59 15.15 -8.54
CA ARG A 141 1.53 14.16 -9.62
C ARG A 141 0.28 14.34 -10.50
N ILE A 142 -0.88 14.58 -9.90
CA ILE A 142 -2.14 14.80 -10.62
C ILE A 142 -2.01 16.00 -11.57
N PHE A 143 -1.58 17.16 -11.05
CA PHE A 143 -1.41 18.38 -11.87
C PHE A 143 -0.41 18.16 -13.01
N LYS A 144 0.73 17.55 -12.72
CA LYS A 144 1.75 17.23 -13.76
C LYS A 144 1.19 16.32 -14.85
N LYS A 145 0.51 15.23 -14.46
CA LYS A 145 -0.01 14.25 -15.42
C LYS A 145 -1.18 14.80 -16.22
N LEU A 146 -2.05 15.60 -15.61
CA LEU A 146 -3.15 16.26 -16.32
C LEU A 146 -2.63 17.23 -17.38
N LYS A 147 -1.64 18.07 -17.05
CA LYS A 147 -1.00 18.95 -18.04
C LYS A 147 -0.40 18.16 -19.21
N MET A 148 0.27 17.04 -18.94
CA MET A 148 0.79 16.15 -19.99
C MET A 148 -0.30 15.56 -20.87
N ARG A 149 -1.43 15.13 -20.29
CA ARG A 149 -2.57 14.59 -21.04
C ARG A 149 -3.19 15.65 -21.95
N ILE A 150 -3.32 16.88 -21.48
CA ILE A 150 -3.82 18.00 -22.31
C ILE A 150 -2.88 18.28 -23.49
N ALA A 151 -1.56 18.28 -23.27
CA ALA A 151 -0.59 18.42 -24.36
C ALA A 151 -0.70 17.28 -25.40
N GLN A 152 -0.95 16.05 -24.95
CA GLN A 152 -1.23 14.92 -25.84
C GLN A 152 -2.53 15.10 -26.62
N TYR A 153 -3.56 15.66 -26.00
CA TYR A 153 -4.83 15.95 -26.67
C TYR A 153 -4.66 17.02 -27.76
N LYS A 154 -3.97 18.13 -27.45
CA LYS A 154 -3.69 19.19 -28.43
C LYS A 154 -2.85 18.72 -29.62
N THR A 155 -1.96 17.76 -29.40
CA THR A 155 -1.15 17.15 -30.48
C THR A 155 -1.87 16.01 -31.22
N GLY A 156 -3.15 15.77 -30.92
CA GLY A 156 -3.95 14.72 -31.56
C GLY A 156 -3.61 13.29 -31.13
N LYS A 157 -2.73 13.10 -30.14
CA LYS A 157 -2.29 11.76 -29.67
C LYS A 157 -3.35 11.03 -28.84
N ILE A 158 -4.30 11.76 -28.25
CA ILE A 158 -5.43 11.20 -27.52
C ILE A 158 -6.70 11.94 -27.91
N ASP A 159 -7.84 11.27 -27.79
CA ASP A 159 -9.15 11.84 -28.03
C ASP A 159 -9.71 12.56 -26.78
N ASN A 160 -10.78 13.33 -26.98
CA ASN A 160 -11.46 14.05 -25.90
C ASN A 160 -12.01 13.07 -24.84
N LYS A 161 -12.45 11.87 -25.24
CA LYS A 161 -12.95 10.85 -24.33
C LYS A 161 -11.86 10.39 -23.35
N SER A 162 -10.66 10.08 -23.83
CA SER A 162 -9.53 9.67 -22.99
C SER A 162 -9.06 10.80 -22.04
N LEU A 163 -9.08 12.04 -22.52
CA LEU A 163 -8.80 13.20 -21.67
C LEU A 163 -9.83 13.33 -20.54
N ASN A 164 -11.12 13.26 -20.87
CA ASN A 164 -12.20 13.33 -19.88
C ASN A 164 -12.14 12.18 -18.88
N GLN A 165 -11.85 10.95 -19.32
CA GLN A 165 -11.64 9.81 -18.42
C GLN A 165 -10.49 10.07 -17.43
N SER A 166 -9.40 10.68 -17.90
CA SER A 166 -8.27 11.04 -17.03
C SER A 166 -8.68 12.09 -15.98
N LEU A 167 -9.45 13.10 -16.38
CA LEU A 167 -9.99 14.11 -15.46
C LEU A 167 -10.92 13.47 -14.41
N GLN A 168 -11.90 12.67 -14.85
CA GLN A 168 -12.86 12.00 -13.96
C GLN A 168 -12.17 11.05 -12.97
N SER A 169 -11.13 10.33 -13.42
CA SER A 169 -10.31 9.50 -12.53
C SER A 169 -9.67 10.32 -11.41
N TYR A 170 -9.11 11.50 -11.73
CA TYR A 170 -8.54 12.38 -10.70
C TYR A 170 -9.60 13.00 -9.80
N LEU A 171 -10.77 13.35 -10.32
CA LEU A 171 -11.90 13.82 -9.52
C LEU A 171 -12.39 12.75 -8.54
N GLY A 172 -12.41 11.48 -8.94
CA GLY A 172 -12.74 10.35 -8.05
C GLY A 172 -11.73 10.19 -6.90
N VAL A 173 -10.44 10.41 -7.16
CA VAL A 173 -9.43 10.43 -6.07
C VAL A 173 -9.69 11.59 -5.11
N LEU A 174 -10.08 12.76 -5.62
CA LEU A 174 -10.39 13.92 -4.81
C LEU A 174 -11.69 13.75 -4.01
N SER A 175 -12.70 13.05 -4.53
CA SER A 175 -13.97 12.87 -3.82
C SER A 175 -13.86 12.08 -2.51
N HIS A 176 -12.78 11.34 -2.32
CA HIS A 176 -12.53 10.63 -1.07
C HIS A 176 -11.81 11.48 0.00
N ALA A 177 -11.55 12.77 -0.26
CA ALA A 177 -10.83 13.64 0.65
C ALA A 177 -11.41 15.05 0.70
N ASP A 178 -11.15 15.77 1.79
CA ASP A 178 -11.53 17.16 2.01
C ASP A 178 -10.74 18.09 1.10
N THR A 179 -11.19 18.16 -0.15
CA THR A 179 -10.43 18.73 -1.27
C THR A 179 -11.25 19.68 -2.11
N HIS A 180 -12.34 20.26 -1.59
CA HIS A 180 -13.21 21.18 -2.33
C HIS A 180 -12.45 22.26 -3.11
N LYS A 181 -11.64 23.06 -2.38
CA LYS A 181 -10.79 24.11 -2.99
C LYS A 181 -9.77 23.56 -3.99
N LEU A 182 -9.29 22.32 -3.77
CA LEU A 182 -8.34 21.67 -4.66
C LEU A 182 -9.01 21.17 -5.95
N LYS A 183 -10.25 20.68 -5.86
CA LYS A 183 -11.09 20.29 -7.00
C LYS A 183 -11.36 21.50 -7.88
N GLU A 184 -11.81 22.60 -7.31
CA GLU A 184 -12.03 23.86 -8.05
C GLU A 184 -10.75 24.32 -8.75
N LYS A 185 -9.62 24.34 -8.02
CA LYS A 185 -8.33 24.68 -8.61
C LYS A 185 -7.94 23.75 -9.77
N LEU A 186 -8.20 22.44 -9.64
CA LEU A 186 -7.90 21.48 -10.70
C LEU A 186 -8.74 21.75 -11.96
N LEU A 187 -10.04 22.00 -11.79
CA LEU A 187 -10.96 22.32 -12.89
C LEU A 187 -10.60 23.63 -13.59
N ASN A 188 -10.28 24.68 -12.82
CA ASN A 188 -9.86 25.96 -13.39
C ASN A 188 -8.56 25.82 -14.20
N GLN A 189 -7.59 25.05 -13.69
CA GLN A 189 -6.34 24.79 -14.40
C GLN A 189 -6.55 23.91 -15.63
N PHE A 190 -7.46 22.94 -15.56
CA PHE A 190 -7.84 22.12 -16.71
C PHE A 190 -8.41 22.97 -17.84
N TRP A 191 -9.37 23.85 -17.51
CA TRP A 191 -9.96 24.79 -18.47
C TRP A 191 -8.90 25.75 -19.04
N PHE A 192 -8.06 26.35 -18.18
CA PHE A 192 -7.01 27.25 -18.62
C PHE A 192 -6.05 26.57 -19.60
N TRP A 193 -5.50 25.40 -19.26
CA TRP A 193 -4.56 24.69 -20.12
C TRP A 193 -5.19 24.17 -21.42
N LEU A 194 -6.50 23.97 -21.47
CA LEU A 194 -7.18 23.56 -22.70
C LEU A 194 -7.32 24.70 -23.71
N ASN A 195 -7.52 25.93 -23.22
CA ASN A 195 -7.79 27.10 -24.05
C ASN A 195 -6.56 27.97 -24.32
N GLU A 196 -5.46 27.77 -23.59
CA GLU A 196 -4.12 28.29 -23.92
C GLU A 196 -3.60 27.73 -25.26
#